data_AF-A0A075MN32-F1
#
_entry.id   AF-A0A075MN32-F1
#
_cell.length_a   1.000
_cell.length_b   1.000
_cell.length_c   1.000
_cell.angle_alpha   90.00
_cell.angle_beta   90.00
_cell.angle_gamma   90.00
#
_symmetry.space_group_name_H-M   'P 1'
#
loop_
_entity.id
_entity.type
_entity.pdbx_description
1 polymer ?
#
loop_
_entity_poly.entity_id
_entity_poly.type
_entity_poly.pdbx_seq_one_letter_code
_entity_poly.pdbx_strand_id
1 'polypeptide(L)'
;MQQKKTPGGRSTTATTLAAVLPAVVVAGLLVLTASGDLKAPIEDLTVAAASLSAAAISIPVMLGQKTRHGYKPFLALSVGLALWAVAEILWAYFELVAGIEVPYPSVPDIFYLSGYAFVALFLFSLYRVSPRAFENKMVVIVIAITVESFFLNFFLIQLVENIVGFAQPTADDWLLLAVSVAYPLLDGILLVPAAVLITGYQLGIMSRFSILLFAAAVVLFAVGDTGFSYFALTDFAALQDEKVWNTFYAVSYVLFAGSLLSVLLEMRASPKQVGGIKAGATKDYY
;
A
#
# COMPACT_ATOMS: atom_id res chain seq x y z
N MET A 1 -13.34 -36.93 -7.30
CA MET A 1 -13.43 -36.03 -6.12
C MET A 1 -13.60 -34.59 -6.61
N GLN A 2 -14.84 -34.10 -6.66
CA GLN A 2 -15.10 -32.69 -6.98
C GLN A 2 -14.90 -31.85 -5.72
N GLN A 3 -13.97 -30.88 -5.76
CA GLN A 3 -13.88 -29.84 -4.75
C GLN A 3 -15.19 -29.05 -4.74
N LYS A 4 -15.99 -29.23 -3.70
CA LYS A 4 -17.16 -28.38 -3.41
C LYS A 4 -16.65 -26.96 -3.18
N LYS A 5 -16.81 -26.08 -4.18
CA LYS A 5 -16.61 -24.63 -4.02
C LYS A 5 -17.51 -24.17 -2.89
N THR A 6 -16.92 -23.73 -1.77
CA THR A 6 -17.66 -23.08 -0.68
C THR A 6 -18.41 -21.87 -1.24
N PRO A 7 -19.74 -21.78 -1.08
CA PRO A 7 -20.58 -20.78 -1.75
C PRO A 7 -20.33 -19.34 -1.28
N GLY A 8 -19.56 -19.12 -0.19
CA GLY A 8 -19.33 -17.79 0.38
C GLY A 8 -18.37 -16.87 -0.39
N GLY A 9 -17.37 -17.40 -1.10
CA GLY A 9 -16.27 -16.58 -1.67
C GLY A 9 -16.69 -15.67 -2.84
N ARG A 10 -17.69 -16.07 -3.64
CA ARG A 10 -18.20 -15.23 -4.75
C ARG A 10 -18.99 -14.03 -4.24
N SER A 11 -19.68 -14.16 -3.10
CA SER A 11 -20.46 -13.07 -2.52
C SER A 11 -19.56 -11.99 -1.92
N THR A 12 -18.47 -12.36 -1.23
CA THR A 12 -17.56 -11.38 -0.61
C THR A 12 -16.74 -10.60 -1.64
N THR A 13 -16.30 -11.25 -2.73
CA THR A 13 -15.64 -10.56 -3.85
C THR A 13 -16.56 -9.55 -4.51
N ALA A 14 -17.82 -9.92 -4.79
CA ALA A 14 -18.78 -9.02 -5.41
C ALA A 14 -19.09 -7.80 -4.52
N THR A 15 -19.29 -8.01 -3.21
CA THR A 15 -19.49 -6.92 -2.26
C THR A 15 -18.27 -6.00 -2.17
N THR A 16 -17.06 -6.56 -2.16
CA THR A 16 -15.84 -5.74 -2.13
C THR A 16 -15.71 -4.92 -3.41
N LEU A 17 -15.93 -5.52 -4.59
CA LEU A 17 -15.90 -4.80 -5.86
C LEU A 17 -16.94 -3.66 -5.91
N ALA A 18 -18.15 -3.92 -5.42
CA ALA A 18 -19.21 -2.91 -5.35
C ALA A 18 -18.86 -1.72 -4.45
N ALA A 19 -18.00 -1.91 -3.44
CA ALA A 19 -17.50 -0.83 -2.59
C ALA A 19 -16.27 -0.13 -3.18
N VAL A 20 -15.32 -0.91 -3.70
CA VAL A 20 -14.01 -0.41 -4.16
C VAL A 20 -14.11 0.32 -5.50
N LEU A 21 -14.85 -0.21 -6.48
CA LEU A 21 -14.91 0.41 -7.81
C LEU A 21 -15.45 1.84 -7.77
N PRO A 22 -16.59 2.14 -7.10
CA PRO A 22 -17.06 3.52 -6.96
C PRO A 22 -16.07 4.38 -6.17
N ALA A 23 -15.45 3.86 -5.11
CA ALA A 23 -14.49 4.61 -4.31
C ALA A 23 -13.24 5.00 -5.12
N VAL A 24 -12.73 4.09 -5.96
CA VAL A 24 -11.60 4.38 -6.88
C VAL A 24 -12.00 5.45 -7.89
N VAL A 25 -13.18 5.32 -8.51
CA VAL A 25 -13.67 6.30 -9.50
C VAL A 25 -13.85 7.68 -8.84
N VAL A 26 -14.49 7.73 -7.68
CA VAL A 26 -14.72 8.99 -6.96
C VAL A 26 -13.41 9.62 -6.52
N ALA A 27 -12.52 8.87 -5.86
CA ALA A 27 -11.23 9.40 -5.41
C ALA A 27 -10.38 9.91 -6.59
N GLY A 28 -10.32 9.14 -7.68
CA GLY A 28 -9.58 9.55 -8.87
C GLY A 28 -10.19 10.77 -9.56
N LEU A 29 -11.53 10.82 -9.72
CA LEU A 29 -12.20 11.97 -10.32
C LEU A 29 -12.08 13.23 -9.46
N LEU A 30 -12.18 13.11 -8.14
CA LEU A 30 -12.03 14.25 -7.23
C LEU A 30 -10.67 14.92 -7.43
N VAL A 31 -9.58 14.14 -7.43
CA VAL A 31 -8.23 14.66 -7.67
C VAL A 31 -8.08 15.22 -9.09
N LEU A 32 -8.44 14.45 -10.12
CA LEU A 32 -8.21 14.84 -11.51
C LEU A 32 -9.02 16.05 -11.99
N THR A 33 -10.16 16.32 -11.36
CA THR A 33 -11.05 17.46 -11.73
C THR A 33 -10.91 18.65 -10.79
N ALA A 34 -10.12 18.53 -9.73
CA ALA A 34 -9.85 19.60 -8.79
C ALA A 34 -9.16 20.77 -9.52
N SER A 35 -9.63 22.00 -9.28
CA SER A 35 -9.11 23.18 -9.96
C SER A 35 -9.35 24.46 -9.14
N GLY A 36 -8.60 25.51 -9.47
CA GLY A 36 -8.65 26.80 -8.76
C GLY A 36 -8.30 26.68 -7.28
N ASP A 37 -8.88 27.55 -6.46
CA ASP A 37 -8.62 27.64 -5.01
C ASP A 37 -9.01 26.37 -4.24
N LEU A 38 -9.83 25.50 -4.82
CA LEU A 38 -10.26 24.24 -4.20
C LEU A 38 -9.35 23.06 -4.54
N LYS A 39 -8.34 23.25 -5.40
CA LYS A 39 -7.48 22.16 -5.86
C LYS A 39 -6.77 21.43 -4.71
N ALA A 40 -5.90 22.13 -3.99
CA ALA A 40 -5.16 21.55 -2.87
C ALA A 40 -6.08 20.97 -1.76
N PRO A 41 -7.15 21.67 -1.31
CA PRO A 41 -8.09 21.08 -0.36
C PRO A 41 -8.72 19.76 -0.82
N ILE A 42 -9.17 19.67 -2.07
CA ILE A 42 -9.82 18.46 -2.58
C ILE A 42 -8.80 17.33 -2.67
N GLU A 43 -7.60 17.59 -3.19
CA GLU A 43 -6.56 16.58 -3.36
C GLU A 43 -6.10 16.04 -2.00
N ASP A 44 -5.67 16.90 -1.10
CA ASP A 44 -5.08 16.49 0.18
C ASP A 44 -6.12 15.82 1.09
N LEU A 45 -7.36 16.34 1.14
CA LEU A 45 -8.43 15.71 1.92
C LEU A 45 -8.85 14.35 1.32
N THR A 46 -8.79 14.19 0.00
CA THR A 46 -9.11 12.91 -0.64
C THR A 46 -8.06 11.86 -0.28
N VAL A 47 -6.77 12.19 -0.38
CA VAL A 47 -5.69 11.27 -0.03
C VAL A 47 -5.72 10.95 1.47
N ALA A 48 -5.88 11.96 2.34
CA ALA A 48 -5.98 11.76 3.79
C ALA A 48 -7.19 10.91 4.20
N ALA A 49 -8.36 11.12 3.59
CA ALA A 49 -9.54 10.30 3.86
C ALA A 49 -9.35 8.85 3.40
N ALA A 50 -8.69 8.63 2.26
CA ALA A 50 -8.39 7.30 1.75
C ALA A 50 -7.41 6.55 2.66
N SER A 51 -6.32 7.20 3.09
CA SER A 51 -5.32 6.62 3.99
C SER A 51 -5.90 6.28 5.36
N LEU A 52 -6.70 7.19 5.93
CA LEU A 52 -7.45 6.95 7.17
C LEU A 52 -8.42 5.77 7.05
N SER A 53 -9.08 5.62 5.90
CA SER A 53 -9.98 4.48 5.66
C SER A 53 -9.22 3.16 5.65
N ALA A 54 -8.07 3.10 4.98
CA ALA A 54 -7.19 1.91 4.98
C ALA A 54 -6.72 1.58 6.41
N ALA A 55 -6.23 2.57 7.15
CA ALA A 55 -5.80 2.42 8.53
C ALA A 55 -6.96 1.93 9.43
N ALA A 56 -8.15 2.54 9.33
CA ALA A 56 -9.30 2.20 10.15
C ALA A 56 -9.82 0.77 9.89
N ILE A 57 -9.90 0.33 8.63
CA ILE A 57 -10.33 -1.03 8.27
C ILE A 57 -9.28 -2.07 8.68
N SER A 58 -8.00 -1.72 8.73
CA SER A 58 -6.94 -2.63 9.17
C SER A 58 -7.13 -3.11 10.62
N ILE A 59 -7.70 -2.28 11.49
CA ILE A 59 -7.90 -2.56 12.93
C ILE A 59 -8.80 -3.78 13.17
N PRO A 60 -10.05 -3.85 12.67
CA PRO A 60 -10.90 -5.02 12.86
C PRO A 60 -10.33 -6.27 12.18
N VAL A 61 -9.60 -6.13 11.07
CA VAL A 61 -8.89 -7.26 10.43
C VAL A 61 -7.81 -7.80 11.37
N MET A 62 -6.93 -6.93 11.88
CA MET A 62 -5.89 -7.29 12.84
C MET A 62 -6.48 -7.99 14.07
N LEU A 63 -7.54 -7.43 14.66
CA LEU A 63 -8.18 -7.99 15.84
C LEU A 63 -8.76 -9.38 15.57
N GLY A 64 -9.42 -9.58 14.43
CA GLY A 64 -9.99 -10.88 14.09
C GLY A 64 -8.94 -11.93 13.69
N GLN A 65 -7.73 -11.53 13.31
CA GLN A 65 -6.64 -12.47 13.00
C GLN A 65 -5.96 -13.05 14.26
N LYS A 66 -6.19 -12.47 15.46
CA LYS A 66 -5.74 -13.02 16.75
C LYS A 66 -6.14 -14.49 16.94
N THR A 67 -7.34 -14.86 16.49
CA THR A 67 -7.89 -16.22 16.64
C THR A 67 -7.61 -17.12 15.44
N ARG A 68 -7.02 -16.58 14.35
CA ARG A 68 -6.86 -17.27 13.07
C ARG A 68 -5.44 -17.75 12.80
N HIS A 69 -4.60 -16.83 12.34
CA HIS A 69 -3.25 -17.06 11.85
C HIS A 69 -2.19 -16.30 12.66
N GLY A 70 -2.62 -15.60 13.73
CA GLY A 70 -1.78 -14.71 14.52
C GLY A 70 -1.93 -13.26 14.06
N TYR A 71 -1.99 -12.34 15.02
CA TYR A 71 -2.26 -10.93 14.73
C TYR A 71 -1.02 -10.12 14.35
N LYS A 72 0.20 -10.63 14.63
CA LYS A 72 1.45 -9.86 14.44
C LYS A 72 1.66 -9.34 13.01
N PRO A 73 1.43 -10.12 11.94
CA PRO A 73 1.49 -9.61 10.57
C PRO A 73 0.57 -8.40 10.36
N PHE A 74 -0.70 -8.56 10.73
CA PHE A 74 -1.71 -7.51 10.53
C PHE A 74 -1.53 -6.34 11.49
N LEU A 75 -0.92 -6.54 12.66
CA LEU A 75 -0.50 -5.43 13.53
C LEU A 75 0.58 -4.60 12.84
N ALA A 76 1.60 -5.24 12.25
CA ALA A 76 2.61 -4.52 11.50
C ALA A 76 1.95 -3.73 10.36
N LEU A 77 1.07 -4.34 9.57
CA LEU A 77 0.33 -3.62 8.53
C LEU A 77 -0.49 -2.45 9.08
N SER A 78 -1.22 -2.64 10.18
CA SER A 78 -2.00 -1.58 10.82
C SER A 78 -1.15 -0.42 11.30
N VAL A 79 0.02 -0.70 11.88
CA VAL A 79 0.97 0.34 12.29
C VAL A 79 1.52 1.08 11.07
N GLY A 80 1.89 0.36 10.01
CA GLY A 80 2.38 0.97 8.77
C GLY A 80 1.35 1.90 8.13
N LEU A 81 0.10 1.44 7.98
CA LEU A 81 -0.99 2.25 7.44
C LEU A 81 -1.36 3.43 8.34
N ALA A 82 -1.26 3.27 9.67
CA ALA A 82 -1.48 4.38 10.59
C ALA A 82 -0.37 5.45 10.48
N LEU A 83 0.89 5.04 10.32
CA LEU A 83 2.00 5.98 10.08
C LEU A 83 1.81 6.74 8.77
N TRP A 84 1.45 6.05 7.69
CA TRP A 84 1.13 6.70 6.41
C TRP A 84 -0.07 7.65 6.53
N ALA A 85 -1.12 7.27 7.25
CA ALA A 85 -2.24 8.18 7.50
C ALA A 85 -1.82 9.42 8.31
N VAL A 86 -0.91 9.29 9.28
CA VAL A 86 -0.35 10.45 10.00
C VAL A 86 0.44 11.34 9.05
N ALA A 87 1.23 10.77 8.14
CA ALA A 87 1.97 11.52 7.14
C ALA A 87 1.03 12.35 6.24
N GLU A 88 -0.05 11.75 5.72
CA GLU A 88 -1.06 12.46 4.91
C GLU A 88 -1.75 13.59 5.69
N ILE A 89 -2.08 13.36 6.96
CA ILE A 89 -2.69 14.39 7.81
C ILE A 89 -1.73 15.55 8.05
N LEU A 90 -0.45 15.25 8.26
CA LEU A 90 0.57 16.30 8.43
C LEU A 90 0.77 17.07 7.14
N TRP A 91 0.79 16.40 5.99
CA TRP A 91 0.85 17.05 4.68
C TRP A 91 -0.32 18.03 4.50
N ALA A 92 -1.55 17.54 4.68
CA ALA A 92 -2.76 18.36 4.59
C ALA A 92 -2.76 19.50 5.61
N TYR A 93 -2.22 19.29 6.82
CA TYR A 93 -2.09 20.36 7.81
C TYR A 93 -1.16 21.49 7.34
N PHE A 94 0.00 21.14 6.79
CA PHE A 94 0.96 22.15 6.32
C PHE A 94 0.38 23.01 5.21
N GLU A 95 -0.24 22.39 4.20
CA GLU A 95 -0.82 23.15 3.09
C GLU A 95 -2.10 23.89 3.48
N LEU A 96 -3.05 23.20 4.11
CA LEU A 96 -4.41 23.73 4.28
C LEU A 96 -4.57 24.61 5.52
N VAL A 97 -3.77 24.38 6.56
CA VAL A 97 -3.89 25.09 7.85
C VAL A 97 -2.73 26.04 8.07
N ALA A 98 -1.49 25.56 7.90
CA ALA A 98 -0.31 26.41 8.07
C ALA A 98 -0.10 27.35 6.87
N GLY A 99 -0.70 27.02 5.71
CA GLY A 99 -0.58 27.83 4.49
C GLY A 99 0.85 27.90 3.97
N ILE A 100 1.65 26.87 4.25
CA ILE A 100 3.03 26.76 3.79
C ILE A 100 3.18 25.58 2.85
N GLU A 101 4.00 25.76 1.84
CA GLU A 101 4.44 24.67 0.99
C GLU A 101 5.22 23.66 1.83
N VAL A 102 4.94 22.36 1.64
CA VAL A 102 5.64 21.30 2.36
C VAL A 102 7.08 21.25 1.84
N PRO A 103 8.09 21.51 2.68
CA PRO A 103 9.48 21.40 2.25
C PRO A 103 9.78 19.95 1.85
N TYR A 104 10.80 19.72 1.03
CA TYR A 104 11.21 18.36 0.71
C TYR A 104 12.72 18.21 0.91
N PRO A 105 13.19 17.31 1.79
CA PRO A 105 12.42 16.47 2.73
C PRO A 105 11.73 17.24 3.90
N SER A 106 10.80 16.58 4.59
CA SER A 106 9.95 17.15 5.66
C SER A 106 9.62 16.19 6.81
N VAL A 107 8.83 16.68 7.77
CA VAL A 107 8.30 15.90 8.90
C VAL A 107 7.40 14.74 8.42
N PRO A 108 6.46 14.90 7.45
CA PRO A 108 5.75 13.78 6.84
C PRO A 108 6.64 12.62 6.39
N ASP A 109 7.80 12.90 5.80
CA ASP A 109 8.73 11.86 5.31
C ASP A 109 9.19 10.90 6.42
N ILE A 110 9.31 11.37 7.66
CA ILE A 110 9.65 10.51 8.80
C ILE A 110 8.59 9.41 8.99
N PHE A 111 7.32 9.77 8.82
CA PHE A 111 6.20 8.85 8.98
C PHE A 111 6.02 7.95 7.76
N TYR A 112 6.20 8.48 6.53
CA TYR A 112 6.21 7.68 5.31
C TYR A 112 7.28 6.59 5.35
N LEU A 113 8.54 6.98 5.58
CA LEU A 113 9.69 6.06 5.64
C LEU A 113 9.56 5.05 6.78
N SER A 114 9.03 5.47 7.94
CA SER A 114 8.76 4.54 9.05
C SER A 114 7.67 3.53 8.68
N GLY A 115 6.63 3.96 7.96
CA GLY A 115 5.54 3.09 7.50
C GLY A 115 6.01 1.96 6.60
N TYR A 116 6.96 2.22 5.69
CA TYR A 116 7.57 1.20 4.83
C TYR A 116 8.13 0.02 5.62
N ALA A 117 8.83 0.28 6.74
CA ALA A 117 9.40 -0.79 7.56
C ALA A 117 8.31 -1.76 8.06
N PHE A 118 7.17 -1.22 8.50
CA PHE A 118 6.06 -2.02 9.02
C PHE A 118 5.26 -2.73 7.92
N VAL A 119 5.06 -2.11 6.76
CA VAL A 119 4.42 -2.73 5.60
C VAL A 119 5.31 -3.85 5.04
N ALA A 120 6.62 -3.64 4.98
CA ALA A 120 7.59 -4.67 4.63
C ALA A 120 7.53 -5.84 5.62
N LEU A 121 7.53 -5.58 6.94
CA LEU A 121 7.37 -6.62 7.97
C LEU A 121 6.10 -7.44 7.76
N PHE A 122 4.98 -6.83 7.39
CA PHE A 122 3.78 -7.56 7.01
C PHE A 122 4.03 -8.48 5.81
N LEU A 123 4.51 -7.94 4.69
CA LEU A 123 4.74 -8.70 3.46
C LEU A 123 5.72 -9.87 3.66
N PHE A 124 6.85 -9.65 4.33
CA PHE A 124 7.82 -10.71 4.65
C PHE A 124 7.32 -11.69 5.71
N SER A 125 6.42 -11.28 6.61
CA SER A 125 5.83 -12.22 7.56
C SER A 125 4.87 -13.22 6.87
N LEU A 126 4.22 -12.80 5.77
CA LEU A 126 3.41 -13.72 4.96
C LEU A 126 4.28 -14.80 4.30
N TYR A 127 5.54 -14.50 3.97
CA TYR A 127 6.49 -15.50 3.44
C TYR A 127 6.75 -16.66 4.40
N ARG A 128 6.93 -16.39 5.70
CA ARG A 128 7.19 -17.45 6.71
C ARG A 128 6.07 -18.48 6.79
N VAL A 129 4.87 -18.13 6.33
CA VAL A 129 3.70 -19.01 6.38
C VAL A 129 3.54 -19.85 5.11
N SER A 130 4.23 -19.56 4.00
CA SER A 130 4.19 -20.39 2.78
C SER A 130 5.51 -20.38 1.98
N PRO A 131 6.47 -21.27 2.32
CA PRO A 131 7.75 -21.38 1.61
C PRO A 131 7.61 -21.78 0.13
N ARG A 132 6.57 -22.55 -0.22
CA ARG A 132 6.28 -22.98 -1.61
C ARG A 132 5.90 -21.82 -2.52
N ALA A 133 5.56 -20.66 -1.96
CA ALA A 133 5.33 -19.46 -2.72
C ALA A 133 6.61 -18.91 -3.37
N PHE A 134 7.79 -19.54 -3.31
CA PHE A 134 8.99 -19.08 -4.02
C PHE A 134 9.63 -20.15 -4.94
N GLU A 135 9.07 -21.36 -5.00
CA GLU A 135 9.55 -22.39 -5.93
C GLU A 135 9.34 -21.91 -7.38
N ASN A 136 10.43 -21.57 -8.06
CA ASN A 136 10.52 -21.01 -9.42
C ASN A 136 9.80 -19.66 -9.67
N LYS A 137 10.20 -18.63 -8.91
CA LYS A 137 9.74 -17.23 -9.14
C LYS A 137 10.86 -16.21 -9.35
N MET A 138 12.07 -16.70 -9.60
CA MET A 138 13.23 -15.91 -9.97
C MET A 138 12.91 -14.90 -11.07
N VAL A 139 12.12 -15.28 -12.08
CA VAL A 139 11.74 -14.38 -13.18
C VAL A 139 10.95 -13.17 -12.67
N VAL A 140 9.98 -13.35 -11.77
CA VAL A 140 9.18 -12.24 -11.23
C VAL A 140 10.03 -11.32 -10.36
N ILE A 141 10.90 -11.90 -9.53
CA ILE A 141 11.83 -11.15 -8.68
C ILE A 141 12.83 -10.38 -9.53
N VAL A 142 13.40 -11.02 -10.55
CA VAL A 142 14.34 -10.40 -11.50
C VAL A 142 13.63 -9.30 -12.29
N ILE A 143 12.39 -9.48 -12.75
CA ILE A 143 11.63 -8.43 -13.42
C ILE A 143 11.38 -7.26 -12.47
N ALA A 144 10.90 -7.51 -11.25
CA ALA A 144 10.65 -6.45 -10.27
C ALA A 144 11.94 -5.68 -9.95
N ILE A 145 13.05 -6.39 -9.68
CA ILE A 145 14.35 -5.77 -9.44
C ILE A 145 14.87 -5.03 -10.66
N THR A 146 14.70 -5.57 -11.88
CA THR A 146 15.19 -4.95 -13.12
C THR A 146 14.41 -3.69 -13.44
N VAL A 147 13.09 -3.72 -13.30
CA VAL A 147 12.24 -2.55 -13.48
C VAL A 147 12.62 -1.50 -12.45
N GLU A 148 12.69 -1.86 -11.17
CA GLU A 148 13.07 -0.94 -10.09
C GLU A 148 14.46 -0.36 -10.31
N SER A 149 15.44 -1.20 -10.67
CA SER A 149 16.82 -0.77 -10.91
C SER A 149 16.92 0.15 -12.13
N PHE A 150 16.09 -0.05 -13.15
CA PHE A 150 16.03 0.82 -14.31
C PHE A 150 15.46 2.20 -13.95
N PHE A 151 14.37 2.23 -13.18
CA PHE A 151 13.79 3.47 -12.67
C PHE A 151 14.75 4.19 -11.74
N LEU A 152 15.36 3.49 -10.77
CA LEU A 152 16.38 4.02 -9.89
C LEU A 152 17.60 4.55 -10.67
N ASN A 153 18.04 3.87 -11.74
CA ASN A 153 19.18 4.33 -12.54
C ASN A 153 18.85 5.56 -13.38
N PHE A 154 17.69 5.60 -14.04
CA PHE A 154 17.21 6.78 -14.77
C PHE A 154 17.04 7.97 -13.82
N PHE A 155 16.45 7.72 -12.65
CA PHE A 155 16.27 8.70 -11.59
C PHE A 155 17.60 9.23 -11.06
N LEU A 156 18.55 8.35 -10.74
CA LEU A 156 19.89 8.73 -10.29
C LEU A 156 20.65 9.53 -11.34
N ILE A 157 20.51 9.21 -12.63
CA ILE A 157 21.14 9.99 -13.71
C ILE A 157 20.55 11.40 -13.76
N GLN A 158 19.23 11.56 -13.74
CA GLN A 158 18.59 12.89 -13.74
C GLN A 158 18.85 13.68 -12.46
N LEU A 159 18.83 13.00 -11.31
CA LEU A 159 19.18 13.53 -10.00
C LEU A 159 20.61 14.07 -10.06
N VAL A 160 21.57 13.22 -10.40
CA VAL A 160 22.98 13.59 -10.58
C VAL A 160 23.14 14.66 -11.65
N GLU A 161 22.46 14.65 -12.78
CA GLU A 161 22.66 15.67 -13.83
C GLU A 161 22.12 17.06 -13.42
N ASN A 162 21.01 17.12 -12.67
CA ASN A 162 20.47 18.37 -12.12
C ASN A 162 21.16 18.82 -10.82
N ILE A 163 21.73 17.89 -10.05
CA ILE A 163 22.41 18.12 -8.75
C ILE A 163 23.93 18.26 -8.90
N VAL A 164 24.62 17.63 -9.86
CA VAL A 164 26.10 17.63 -9.99
C VAL A 164 26.70 18.99 -10.31
N GLY A 165 25.90 20.04 -10.43
CA GLY A 165 26.38 21.41 -10.25
C GLY A 165 27.02 21.70 -8.88
N PHE A 166 26.85 20.84 -7.86
CA PHE A 166 27.41 21.02 -6.52
C PHE A 166 28.93 20.78 -6.49
N ALA A 167 29.71 21.78 -6.88
CA ALA A 167 31.15 21.80 -6.66
C ALA A 167 31.52 21.68 -5.15
N GLN A 168 30.58 21.95 -4.24
CA GLN A 168 30.65 21.74 -2.78
C GLN A 168 29.25 21.41 -2.22
N PRO A 169 28.87 20.13 -2.07
CA PRO A 169 27.56 19.76 -1.55
C PRO A 169 27.40 20.12 -0.07
N THR A 170 26.24 20.66 0.30
CA THR A 170 25.84 20.98 1.67
C THR A 170 25.21 19.79 2.39
N ALA A 171 24.96 19.90 3.70
CA ALA A 171 24.27 18.85 4.45
C ALA A 171 22.83 18.62 3.95
N ASP A 172 22.16 19.68 3.51
CA ASP A 172 20.79 19.62 2.99
C ASP A 172 20.74 18.90 1.64
N ASP A 173 21.76 19.08 0.79
CA ASP A 173 21.88 18.35 -0.49
C ASP A 173 22.03 16.84 -0.26
N TRP A 174 22.81 16.44 0.75
CA TRP A 174 22.95 15.03 1.12
C TRP A 174 21.66 14.45 1.70
N LEU A 175 20.92 15.24 2.49
CA LEU A 175 19.64 14.81 3.04
C LEU A 175 18.59 14.64 1.93
N LEU A 176 18.51 15.59 1.00
CA LEU A 176 17.66 15.49 -0.19
C LEU A 176 17.98 14.23 -0.97
N LEU A 177 19.25 14.02 -1.31
CA LEU A 177 19.72 12.82 -2.02
C LEU A 177 19.34 11.53 -1.26
N ALA A 178 19.57 11.47 0.05
CA ALA A 178 19.30 10.29 0.85
C ALA A 178 17.81 9.94 0.87
N VAL A 179 16.92 10.93 1.05
CA VAL A 179 15.47 10.71 1.08
C VAL A 179 14.94 10.37 -0.30
N SER A 180 15.38 11.09 -1.35
CA SER A 180 14.97 10.81 -2.73
C SER A 180 15.39 9.42 -3.21
N VAL A 181 16.52 8.87 -2.74
CA VAL A 181 16.93 7.50 -3.03
C VAL A 181 16.21 6.48 -2.15
N ALA A 182 15.80 6.85 -0.94
CA ALA A 182 15.13 5.93 -0.02
C ALA A 182 13.78 5.45 -0.55
N TYR A 183 12.95 6.33 -1.13
CA TYR A 183 11.62 5.98 -1.66
C TYR A 183 11.66 4.84 -2.69
N PRO A 184 12.36 4.97 -3.84
CA PRO A 184 12.40 3.89 -4.84
C PRO A 184 13.06 2.61 -4.29
N LEU A 185 14.09 2.72 -3.44
CA LEU A 185 14.66 1.53 -2.79
C LEU A 185 13.63 0.80 -1.90
N LEU A 186 12.84 1.54 -1.14
CA LEU A 186 11.81 0.98 -0.26
C LEU A 186 10.61 0.47 -1.06
N ASP A 187 10.25 1.09 -2.17
CA ASP A 187 9.25 0.59 -3.12
C ASP A 187 9.67 -0.76 -3.69
N GLY A 188 10.94 -0.90 -4.12
CA GLY A 188 11.50 -2.18 -4.52
C GLY A 188 11.36 -3.28 -3.45
N ILE A 189 11.60 -2.92 -2.19
CA ILE A 189 11.45 -3.83 -1.04
C ILE A 189 9.99 -4.28 -0.86
N LEU A 190 9.00 -3.47 -1.21
CA LEU A 190 7.58 -3.85 -1.16
C LEU A 190 7.12 -4.60 -2.43
N LEU A 191 7.55 -4.15 -3.61
CA LEU A 191 7.14 -4.68 -4.91
C LEU A 191 7.55 -6.14 -5.09
N VAL A 192 8.77 -6.50 -4.69
CA VAL A 192 9.28 -7.88 -4.82
C VAL A 192 8.40 -8.89 -4.07
N PRO A 193 8.16 -8.78 -2.75
CA PRO A 193 7.29 -9.71 -2.05
C PRO A 193 5.83 -9.60 -2.50
N ALA A 194 5.32 -8.41 -2.85
CA ALA A 194 3.97 -8.26 -3.40
C ALA A 194 3.78 -9.09 -4.70
N ALA A 195 4.73 -9.01 -5.63
CA ALA A 195 4.69 -9.75 -6.89
C ALA A 195 4.78 -11.27 -6.68
N VAL A 196 5.55 -11.70 -5.68
CA VAL A 196 5.64 -13.12 -5.32
C VAL A 196 4.35 -13.64 -4.66
N LEU A 197 3.67 -12.82 -3.87
CA LEU A 197 2.39 -13.19 -3.25
C LEU A 197 1.30 -13.46 -4.29
N ILE A 198 1.25 -12.70 -5.40
CA ILE A 198 0.30 -12.93 -6.51
C ILE A 198 0.37 -14.37 -7.01
N THR A 199 1.58 -14.88 -7.17
CA THR A 199 1.85 -16.21 -7.72
C THR A 199 1.80 -17.31 -6.63
N GLY A 200 1.65 -16.94 -5.35
CA GLY A 200 1.87 -17.81 -4.18
C GLY A 200 0.62 -18.21 -3.40
N TYR A 201 -0.55 -18.21 -4.05
CA TYR A 201 -1.92 -18.30 -3.51
C TYR A 201 -2.25 -19.27 -2.35
N GLN A 202 -1.36 -20.13 -1.88
CA GLN A 202 -1.68 -21.16 -0.90
C GLN A 202 -1.67 -20.69 0.57
N LEU A 203 -1.63 -19.38 0.84
CA LEU A 203 -1.42 -18.87 2.20
C LEU A 203 -2.61 -19.06 3.15
N GLY A 204 -3.85 -19.19 2.67
CA GLY A 204 -5.04 -19.30 3.54
C GLY A 204 -5.32 -18.09 4.45
N ILE A 205 -4.40 -17.12 4.52
CA ILE A 205 -4.49 -15.88 5.31
C ILE A 205 -5.32 -14.81 4.59
N MET A 206 -5.15 -14.71 3.27
CA MET A 206 -5.85 -13.76 2.38
C MET A 206 -6.27 -14.49 1.10
N SER A 207 -7.41 -14.11 0.51
CA SER A 207 -7.78 -14.64 -0.80
C SER A 207 -6.92 -14.05 -1.91
N ARG A 208 -6.96 -14.71 -3.08
CA ARG A 208 -6.31 -14.29 -4.33
C ARG A 208 -6.70 -12.86 -4.67
N PHE A 209 -7.98 -12.55 -4.49
CA PHE A 209 -8.56 -11.25 -4.79
C PHE A 209 -8.00 -10.17 -3.86
N SER A 210 -7.96 -10.41 -2.54
CA SER A 210 -7.35 -9.47 -1.60
C SER A 210 -5.87 -9.23 -1.89
N ILE A 211 -5.12 -10.28 -2.24
CA ILE A 211 -3.69 -10.17 -2.60
C ILE A 211 -3.51 -9.33 -3.87
N LEU A 212 -4.36 -9.53 -4.89
CA LEU A 212 -4.29 -8.74 -6.12
C LEU A 212 -4.58 -7.25 -5.86
N LEU A 213 -5.59 -6.94 -5.03
CA LEU A 213 -5.86 -5.55 -4.64
C LEU A 213 -4.68 -4.93 -3.86
N PHE A 214 -4.10 -5.69 -2.93
CA PHE A 214 -2.94 -5.22 -2.15
C PHE A 214 -1.73 -4.97 -3.04
N ALA A 215 -1.42 -5.91 -3.95
CA ALA A 215 -0.30 -5.76 -4.85
C ALA A 215 -0.50 -4.61 -5.85
N ALA A 216 -1.73 -4.43 -6.35
CA ALA A 216 -2.07 -3.27 -7.17
C ALA A 216 -1.91 -1.96 -6.39
N ALA A 217 -2.28 -1.93 -5.11
CA ALA A 217 -2.05 -0.77 -4.24
C ALA A 217 -0.56 -0.42 -4.13
N VAL A 218 0.30 -1.41 -3.85
CA VAL A 218 1.76 -1.22 -3.77
C VAL A 218 2.33 -0.71 -5.10
N VAL A 219 1.88 -1.24 -6.24
CA VAL A 219 2.33 -0.77 -7.56
C VAL A 219 1.92 0.68 -7.80
N LEU A 220 0.68 1.06 -7.52
CA LEU A 220 0.24 2.44 -7.70
C LEU A 220 0.95 3.40 -6.75
N PHE A 221 1.22 2.98 -5.50
CA PHE A 221 1.98 3.77 -4.54
C PHE A 221 3.38 4.10 -5.08
N ALA A 222 4.12 3.09 -5.52
CA ALA A 222 5.45 3.27 -6.12
C ALA A 222 5.45 4.12 -7.40
N VAL A 223 4.40 4.04 -8.22
CA VAL A 223 4.22 4.92 -9.38
C VAL A 223 4.01 6.37 -8.94
N GLY A 224 3.24 6.58 -7.87
CA GLY A 224 3.08 7.88 -7.23
C GLY A 224 4.41 8.45 -6.76
N ASP A 225 5.19 7.67 -6.01
CA ASP A 225 6.49 8.08 -5.47
C ASP A 225 7.50 8.41 -6.57
N THR A 226 7.53 7.60 -7.64
CA THR A 226 8.40 7.84 -8.80
C THR A 226 8.07 9.17 -9.48
N GLY A 227 6.78 9.43 -9.71
CA GLY A 227 6.33 10.65 -10.35
C GLY A 227 6.54 11.90 -9.49
N PHE A 228 6.19 11.82 -8.20
CA PHE A 228 6.45 12.87 -7.23
C PHE A 228 7.95 13.20 -7.17
N SER A 229 8.79 12.16 -7.03
CA SER A 229 10.24 12.34 -6.90
C SER A 229 10.86 12.92 -8.18
N TYR A 230 10.35 12.56 -9.37
CA TYR A 230 10.83 13.14 -10.63
C TYR A 230 10.65 14.66 -10.68
N PHE A 231 9.46 15.14 -10.33
CA PHE A 231 9.18 16.57 -10.31
C PHE A 231 9.88 17.28 -9.13
N ALA A 232 10.07 16.60 -8.00
CA ALA A 232 10.78 17.16 -6.83
C ALA A 232 12.20 17.59 -7.16
N LEU A 233 12.79 17.00 -8.21
CA LEU A 233 14.17 17.21 -8.60
C LEU A 233 14.34 18.00 -9.89
N THR A 234 13.37 17.92 -10.81
CA THR A 234 13.49 18.53 -12.14
C THR A 234 12.73 19.85 -12.26
N ASP A 235 11.58 19.98 -11.59
CA ASP A 235 10.75 21.18 -11.66
C ASP A 235 9.80 21.23 -10.44
N PHE A 236 10.32 21.71 -9.31
CA PHE A 236 9.57 21.81 -8.06
C PHE A 236 8.35 22.73 -8.19
N ALA A 237 8.40 23.73 -9.08
CA ALA A 237 7.26 24.61 -9.36
C ALA A 237 6.15 23.86 -10.11
N ALA A 238 6.50 23.02 -11.10
CA ALA A 238 5.52 22.17 -11.78
C ALA A 238 4.92 21.09 -10.87
N LEU A 239 5.62 20.66 -9.81
CA LEU A 239 5.09 19.75 -8.79
C LEU A 239 3.83 20.30 -8.11
N GLN A 240 3.74 21.62 -7.97
CA GLN A 240 2.59 22.30 -7.36
C GLN A 240 1.37 22.33 -8.29
N ASP A 241 1.63 22.46 -9.60
CA ASP A 241 0.59 22.50 -10.63
C ASP A 241 0.22 21.10 -11.15
N GLU A 242 1.06 20.09 -10.98
CA GLU A 242 0.85 18.72 -11.46
C GLU A 242 0.76 17.68 -10.33
N LYS A 243 -0.12 17.92 -9.36
CA LYS A 243 -0.55 16.94 -8.33
C LYS A 243 -1.35 15.75 -8.90
N VAL A 244 -1.20 15.44 -10.20
CA VAL A 244 -1.74 14.23 -10.82
C VAL A 244 -1.30 12.96 -10.08
N TRP A 245 -0.11 13.02 -9.44
CA TRP A 245 0.45 11.96 -8.61
C TRP A 245 -0.40 11.63 -7.37
N ASN A 246 -1.13 12.60 -6.81
CA ASN A 246 -2.09 12.37 -5.72
C ASN A 246 -3.22 11.42 -6.12
N THR A 247 -3.50 11.27 -7.41
CA THR A 247 -4.45 10.27 -7.92
C THR A 247 -3.97 8.86 -7.59
N PHE A 248 -2.67 8.61 -7.77
CA PHE A 248 -2.07 7.30 -7.50
C PHE A 248 -2.07 6.99 -6.01
N TYR A 249 -1.71 7.96 -5.16
CA TYR A 249 -1.80 7.80 -3.70
C TYR A 249 -3.24 7.55 -3.25
N ALA A 250 -4.20 8.39 -3.65
CA ALA A 250 -5.61 8.23 -3.29
C ALA A 250 -6.16 6.86 -3.70
N VAL A 251 -5.92 6.44 -4.95
CA VAL A 251 -6.39 5.15 -5.45
C VAL A 251 -5.68 4.00 -4.74
N SER A 252 -4.36 4.09 -4.48
CA SER A 252 -3.62 3.05 -3.77
C SER A 252 -4.18 2.80 -2.37
N TYR A 253 -4.49 3.85 -1.60
CA TYR A 253 -5.09 3.71 -0.28
C TYR A 253 -6.50 3.11 -0.33
N VAL A 254 -7.31 3.47 -1.33
CA VAL A 254 -8.61 2.82 -1.58
C VAL A 254 -8.42 1.33 -1.88
N LEU A 255 -7.39 0.94 -2.62
CA LEU A 255 -7.10 -0.48 -2.89
C LEU A 255 -6.58 -1.23 -1.65
N PHE A 256 -5.76 -0.59 -0.80
CA PHE A 256 -5.38 -1.16 0.51
C PHE A 256 -6.62 -1.39 1.38
N ALA A 257 -7.49 -0.38 1.49
CA ALA A 257 -8.77 -0.47 2.19
C ALA A 257 -9.65 -1.60 1.63
N GLY A 258 -9.75 -1.71 0.31
CA GLY A 258 -10.49 -2.76 -0.40
C GLY A 258 -9.94 -4.16 -0.15
N SER A 259 -8.62 -4.32 -0.17
CA SER A 259 -7.96 -5.58 0.16
C SER A 259 -8.33 -6.03 1.58
N LEU A 260 -8.22 -5.14 2.55
CA LEU A 260 -8.55 -5.41 3.95
C LEU A 260 -10.04 -5.66 4.17
N LEU A 261 -10.91 -4.93 3.46
CA LEU A 261 -12.35 -5.17 3.50
C LEU A 261 -12.70 -6.58 3.00
N SER A 262 -12.08 -7.03 1.91
CA SER A 262 -12.24 -8.41 1.41
C SER A 262 -11.87 -9.42 2.49
N VAL A 263 -10.72 -9.24 3.15
CA VAL A 263 -10.28 -10.12 4.24
C VAL A 263 -11.29 -10.11 5.38
N LEU A 264 -11.80 -8.94 5.78
CA LEU A 264 -12.78 -8.80 6.84
C LEU A 264 -14.10 -9.52 6.51
N LEU A 265 -14.60 -9.38 5.28
CA LEU A 265 -15.83 -10.02 4.83
C LEU A 265 -15.68 -11.54 4.77
N GLU A 266 -14.55 -12.04 4.29
CA GLU A 266 -14.22 -13.48 4.31
C GLU A 266 -14.18 -14.04 5.73
N MET A 267 -13.64 -13.26 6.68
CA MET A 267 -13.61 -13.63 8.08
C MET A 267 -15.01 -13.73 8.69
N ARG A 268 -15.93 -12.84 8.30
CA ARG A 268 -17.33 -12.86 8.75
C ARG A 268 -18.13 -13.99 8.08
N ALA A 269 -17.88 -14.27 6.81
CA ALA A 269 -18.58 -15.30 6.04
C ALA A 269 -18.18 -16.74 6.43
N SER A 270 -17.00 -16.92 7.02
CA SER A 270 -16.53 -18.22 7.52
C SER A 270 -16.04 -18.10 8.97
N PRO A 271 -16.94 -17.90 9.96
CA PRO A 271 -16.54 -17.86 11.37
C PRO A 271 -15.82 -19.18 11.72
N LYS A 272 -14.66 -19.10 12.39
CA LYS A 272 -14.06 -20.32 12.97
C LYS A 272 -15.12 -20.93 13.91
N GLN A 273 -15.37 -22.24 13.79
CA GLN A 273 -16.06 -22.97 14.85
C GLN A 273 -15.20 -22.88 16.11
N VAL A 274 -15.52 -21.94 16.98
CA VAL A 274 -15.01 -21.93 18.35
C VAL A 274 -15.57 -23.19 19.00
N GLY A 275 -14.69 -23.98 19.62
CA GLY A 275 -14.98 -25.32 20.13
C GLY A 275 -16.38 -25.49 20.68
N GLY A 276 -17.16 -26.33 20.01
CA GLY A 276 -18.47 -26.78 20.42
C GLY A 276 -18.67 -28.17 19.84
N ILE A 277 -18.55 -29.16 20.72
CA ILE A 277 -18.90 -30.56 20.49
C ILE A 277 -20.17 -30.60 19.63
N LYS A 278 -20.11 -31.25 18.45
CA LYS A 278 -21.33 -31.79 17.85
C LYS A 278 -21.81 -32.91 18.76
N ALA A 279 -22.63 -32.58 19.75
CA ALA A 279 -23.45 -33.57 20.41
C ALA A 279 -24.44 -34.09 19.35
N GLY A 280 -24.29 -35.35 18.97
CA GLY A 280 -25.21 -36.01 18.04
C GLY A 280 -24.55 -36.54 16.76
N ALA A 281 -23.64 -37.51 16.90
CA ALA A 281 -23.52 -38.66 16.00
C ALA A 281 -22.55 -39.70 16.61
N THR A 282 -22.90 -40.23 17.79
CA THR A 282 -22.51 -41.61 18.08
C THR A 282 -23.34 -42.51 17.17
N LYS A 283 -22.70 -43.14 16.19
CA LYS A 283 -22.76 -44.59 15.99
C LYS A 283 -22.03 -45.00 14.72
N ASP A 284 -21.19 -46.02 14.93
CA ASP A 284 -20.79 -47.05 13.99
C ASP A 284 -19.96 -46.60 12.79
N TYR A 285 -18.71 -47.06 12.73
CA TYR A 285 -18.17 -47.89 11.64
C TYR A 285 -16.70 -48.22 11.96
N TYR A 286 -16.49 -49.51 12.29
CA TYR A 286 -15.25 -50.31 12.31
C TYR A 286 -14.01 -49.78 13.03
#